data_AF-A0A2W4Q279-F1
#
_entry.id   AF-A0A2W4Q279-F1
#
_cell.length_a   1.000
_cell.length_b   1.000
_cell.length_c   1.000
_cell.angle_alpha   90.00
_cell.angle_beta   90.00
_cell.angle_gamma   90.00
#
_symmetry.space_group_name_H-M   'P 1'
#
loop_
_entity.id
_entity.type
_entity.pdbx_description
1 polymer ?
#
loop_
_entity_poly.entity_id
_entity_poly.type
_entity_poly.pdbx_seq_one_letter_code
_entity_poly.pdbx_strand_id
1 'polypeptide(L)'
;MASRDRDKPASGRLRRREVLTAGAALLAWAGAGPVRAGLPDAGVARFLSCRRHGALHEAVVIDARGRDIAARPLPDRGHSFAIDTARRRAVVFGRQPGFFALAFDLADGSPLGSLPLPEDRHFFGHGVFSADGALLYATENDWASGRGVL
;
A
#
# COMPACT_ATOMS: atom_id res chain seq x y z
N MET A 1 -24.03 -55.90 26.09
CA MET A 1 -24.27 -54.81 27.05
C MET A 1 -22.90 -54.25 27.43
N ALA A 2 -22.42 -53.08 27.01
CA ALA A 2 -23.00 -51.96 26.29
C ALA A 2 -21.95 -51.36 25.33
N SER A 3 -22.47 -50.85 24.21
CA SER A 3 -21.81 -49.96 23.26
C SER A 3 -21.28 -48.69 23.95
N ARG A 4 -20.10 -48.21 23.51
CA ARG A 4 -19.84 -46.76 23.38
C ARG A 4 -18.89 -46.51 22.22
N ASP A 5 -19.56 -46.17 21.12
CA ASP A 5 -19.07 -45.44 19.96
C ASP A 5 -18.23 -44.23 20.41
N ARG A 6 -17.04 -44.03 19.82
CA ARG A 6 -16.27 -42.80 19.99
C ARG A 6 -16.08 -42.18 18.62
N ASP A 7 -16.87 -41.14 18.40
CA ASP A 7 -16.91 -40.26 17.25
C ASP A 7 -15.52 -39.81 16.80
N LYS A 8 -15.24 -40.00 15.51
CA LYS A 8 -14.21 -39.26 14.78
C LYS A 8 -14.63 -37.79 14.70
N PRO A 9 -13.77 -36.81 15.02
CA PRO A 9 -14.08 -35.42 14.77
C PRO A 9 -14.21 -35.18 13.25
N ALA A 10 -15.37 -34.63 12.88
CA ALA A 10 -15.74 -34.33 11.51
C ALA A 10 -14.76 -33.35 10.85
N SER A 11 -14.51 -33.56 9.56
CA SER A 11 -13.74 -32.65 8.72
C SER A 11 -14.45 -31.30 8.60
N GLY A 12 -13.94 -30.31 9.32
CA GLY A 12 -14.35 -28.92 9.20
C GLY A 12 -13.85 -28.34 7.87
N ARG A 13 -14.60 -28.56 6.78
CA ARG A 13 -14.50 -27.72 5.58
C ARG A 13 -14.86 -26.29 6.00
N LEU A 14 -13.86 -25.42 6.11
CA LEU A 14 -14.09 -24.00 6.34
C LEU A 14 -14.96 -23.45 5.20
N ARG A 15 -16.13 -22.91 5.58
CA ARG A 15 -17.13 -22.40 4.66
C ARG A 15 -16.71 -20.99 4.22
N ARG A 16 -17.00 -20.67 2.97
CA ARG A 16 -16.71 -19.43 2.20
C ARG A 16 -17.20 -18.10 2.81
N ARG A 17 -17.56 -18.06 4.10
CA ARG A 17 -18.31 -17.01 4.80
C ARG A 17 -17.62 -16.47 6.06
N GLU A 18 -16.36 -16.86 6.31
CA GLU A 18 -15.53 -16.32 7.40
C GLU A 18 -14.53 -15.25 6.91
N VAL A 19 -14.78 -14.69 5.71
CA VAL A 19 -14.20 -13.41 5.32
C VAL A 19 -15.14 -12.34 5.86
N LEU A 20 -14.72 -11.68 6.94
CA LEU A 20 -15.14 -10.34 7.43
C LEU A 20 -15.06 -10.28 8.97
N THR A 21 -13.86 -10.31 9.54
CA THR A 21 -13.61 -9.75 10.89
C THR A 21 -12.12 -9.56 11.12
N ALA A 22 -11.58 -8.41 10.69
CA ALA A 22 -10.39 -7.70 11.20
C ALA A 22 -9.95 -6.72 10.09
N GLY A 23 -9.83 -5.41 10.26
CA GLY A 23 -10.06 -4.54 11.40
C GLY A 23 -10.50 -3.18 10.88
N ALA A 24 -11.50 -2.61 11.56
CA ALA A 24 -11.85 -1.21 11.37
C ALA A 24 -10.77 -0.35 12.03
N ALA A 25 -9.76 0.07 11.26
CA ALA A 25 -9.00 1.28 11.56
C ALA A 25 -9.63 2.42 10.75
N LEU A 26 -10.77 2.92 11.24
CA LEU A 26 -11.36 4.18 10.79
C LEU A 26 -10.42 5.32 11.19
N LEU A 27 -9.50 5.69 10.30
CA LEU A 27 -8.96 7.04 10.31
C LEU A 27 -9.98 7.96 9.63
N ALA A 28 -10.77 8.63 10.47
CA ALA A 28 -11.67 9.69 10.06
C ALA A 28 -10.85 10.84 9.44
N TRP A 29 -10.78 10.90 8.10
CA TRP A 29 -10.47 12.13 7.39
C TRP A 29 -11.75 12.95 7.27
N ALA A 30 -12.11 13.64 8.35
CA ALA A 30 -13.11 14.70 8.29
C ALA A 30 -12.41 16.00 7.85
N GLY A 31 -12.67 16.42 6.61
CA GLY A 31 -12.52 17.82 6.22
C GLY A 31 -11.45 18.13 5.17
N ALA A 32 -11.80 17.92 3.90
CA ALA A 32 -11.85 19.00 2.91
C ALA A 32 -12.78 18.54 1.78
N GLY A 33 -13.68 19.42 1.33
CA GLY A 33 -14.60 19.17 0.22
C GLY A 33 -13.87 18.86 -1.09
N PRO A 34 -14.55 18.82 -2.26
CA PRO A 34 -13.90 18.44 -3.50
C PRO A 34 -12.82 19.48 -3.82
N VAL A 35 -11.58 19.17 -3.48
CA VAL A 35 -10.43 19.83 -4.09
C VAL A 35 -10.46 19.33 -5.52
N ARG A 36 -11.11 20.09 -6.42
CA ARG A 36 -10.76 20.04 -7.83
C ARG A 36 -9.37 20.66 -7.93
N ALA A 37 -8.36 19.92 -7.47
CA ALA A 37 -7.02 20.09 -7.96
C ALA A 37 -7.18 19.96 -9.47
N GLY A 38 -6.84 21.03 -10.20
CA GLY A 38 -6.84 20.97 -11.66
C GLY A 38 -6.17 19.66 -12.06
N LEU A 39 -6.82 18.92 -12.96
CA LEU A 39 -6.26 17.70 -13.52
C LEU A 39 -4.79 17.99 -13.82
N PRO A 40 -3.83 17.25 -13.26
CA PRO A 40 -2.43 17.54 -13.46
C PRO A 40 -2.16 17.48 -14.96
N ASP A 41 -2.09 18.65 -15.58
CA ASP A 41 -1.98 18.90 -17.03
C ASP A 41 -2.34 17.68 -17.88
N ALA A 42 -3.63 17.49 -18.17
CA ALA A 42 -4.24 16.23 -18.64
C ALA A 42 -3.68 15.65 -19.97
N GLY A 43 -2.60 16.20 -20.51
CA GLY A 43 -1.92 15.73 -21.71
C GLY A 43 -0.42 15.47 -21.56
N VAL A 44 0.21 15.73 -20.41
CA VAL A 44 1.66 15.52 -20.24
C VAL A 44 1.94 14.27 -19.43
N ALA A 45 2.55 13.27 -20.08
CA ALA A 45 2.99 12.04 -19.43
C ALA A 45 3.99 12.36 -18.31
N ARG A 46 3.73 11.80 -17.12
CA ARG A 46 4.62 11.82 -15.96
C ARG A 46 4.94 10.39 -15.57
N PHE A 47 6.14 10.17 -15.07
CA PHE A 47 6.63 8.85 -14.67
C PHE A 47 6.99 8.89 -13.20
N LEU A 48 6.66 7.81 -12.49
CA LEU A 48 7.02 7.62 -11.09
C LEU A 48 8.03 6.48 -11.01
N SER A 49 9.15 6.71 -10.32
CA SER A 49 10.23 5.72 -10.19
C SER A 49 10.91 5.81 -8.84
N CYS A 50 11.66 4.78 -8.47
CA CYS A 50 12.59 4.82 -7.34
C CYS A 50 14.02 4.94 -7.87
N ARG A 51 14.81 5.81 -7.27
CA ARG A 51 16.22 6.00 -7.63
C ARG A 51 17.10 6.13 -6.39
N ARG A 52 18.40 6.01 -6.64
CA ARG A 52 19.44 6.46 -5.72
C ARG A 52 19.96 7.81 -6.20
N HIS A 53 20.03 8.79 -5.30
CA HIS A 53 20.52 10.13 -5.58
C HIS A 53 21.61 10.46 -4.55
N GLY A 54 22.87 10.36 -4.97
CA GLY A 54 24.00 10.38 -4.03
C GLY A 54 23.92 9.22 -3.04
N ALA A 55 23.86 9.54 -1.74
CA ALA A 55 23.67 8.56 -0.67
C ALA A 55 22.19 8.26 -0.33
N LEU A 56 21.26 9.03 -0.88
CA LEU A 56 19.83 8.96 -0.55
C LEU A 56 19.08 8.02 -1.49
N HIS A 57 18.00 7.44 -0.99
CA HIS A 57 16.98 6.78 -1.79
C HIS A 57 15.76 7.69 -1.94
N GLU A 58 15.17 7.73 -3.13
CA GLU A 58 14.05 8.62 -3.45
C GLU A 58 12.99 7.90 -4.27
N ALA A 59 11.72 8.22 -4.02
CA ALA A 59 10.67 8.08 -5.02
C ALA A 59 10.56 9.42 -5.76
N VAL A 60 10.64 9.41 -7.09
CA VAL A 60 10.72 10.61 -7.92
C VAL A 60 9.65 10.60 -9.00
N VAL A 61 8.98 11.75 -9.16
CA VAL A 61 8.12 12.03 -10.29
C VAL A 61 8.93 12.81 -11.31
N ILE A 62 9.01 12.31 -12.53
CA ILE A 62 9.74 12.94 -13.64
C ILE A 62 8.81 13.23 -14.83
N ASP A 63 9.14 14.26 -15.59
CA ASP A 63 8.48 14.54 -16.87
C ASP A 63 9.00 13.62 -17.99
N ALA A 64 8.38 13.72 -19.18
CA ALA A 64 8.80 12.96 -20.36
C ALA A 64 10.21 13.29 -20.89
N ARG A 65 10.86 14.35 -20.38
CA ARG A 65 12.25 14.70 -20.69
C ARG A 65 13.22 14.23 -19.60
N GLY A 66 12.72 13.51 -18.57
CA GLY A 66 13.51 13.03 -17.46
C GLY A 66 13.86 14.11 -16.42
N ARG A 67 13.17 15.26 -16.43
CA ARG A 67 13.37 16.31 -15.42
C ARG A 67 12.54 16.01 -14.18
N ASP A 68 13.14 16.24 -13.02
CA ASP A 68 12.46 16.09 -11.74
C ASP A 68 11.33 17.10 -11.59
N ILE A 69 10.15 16.60 -11.23
CA ILE A 69 8.98 17.38 -10.83
C ILE A 69 8.87 17.39 -9.30
N ALA A 70 9.02 16.21 -8.68
CA ALA A 70 8.86 16.00 -7.25
C ALA A 70 9.73 14.85 -6.78
N ALA A 71 10.19 14.88 -5.54
CA ALA A 71 10.96 13.80 -4.94
C ALA A 71 10.57 13.59 -3.47
N ARG A 72 10.40 12.34 -3.08
CA ARG A 72 10.14 11.90 -1.72
C ARG A 72 11.35 11.10 -1.21
N PRO A 73 12.10 11.60 -0.20
CA PRO A 73 13.14 10.83 0.45
C PRO A 73 12.60 9.56 1.09
N LEU A 74 13.35 8.47 0.95
CA LEU A 74 13.00 7.14 1.45
C LEU A 74 14.03 6.66 2.48
N PRO A 75 13.60 5.90 3.50
CA PRO A 75 14.52 5.28 4.47
C PRO A 75 15.50 4.30 3.81
N ASP A 76 15.04 3.60 2.77
CA ASP A 76 15.83 2.63 1.99
C ASP A 76 15.24 2.54 0.57
N ARG A 77 15.74 1.61 -0.26
CA ARG A 77 15.28 1.35 -1.62
C ARG A 77 13.77 1.14 -1.66
N GLY A 78 13.07 1.97 -2.42
CA GLY A 78 11.70 1.68 -2.83
C GLY A 78 11.68 0.68 -3.99
N HIS A 79 10.53 0.04 -4.18
CA HIS A 79 10.33 -0.99 -5.20
C HIS A 79 9.21 -0.65 -6.19
N SER A 80 8.02 -0.36 -5.66
CA SER A 80 6.83 -0.18 -6.46
C SER A 80 5.84 0.72 -5.73
N PHE A 81 4.67 0.91 -6.34
CA PHE A 81 3.74 1.97 -6.02
C PHE A 81 2.29 1.50 -6.09
N ALA A 82 1.46 2.11 -5.26
CA ALA A 82 0.03 2.27 -5.53
C ALA A 82 -0.21 3.75 -5.89
N ILE A 83 -0.99 4.03 -6.94
CA ILE A 83 -1.16 5.38 -7.48
C ILE A 83 -2.65 5.74 -7.54
N ASP A 84 -3.02 6.88 -6.96
CA ASP A 84 -4.33 7.51 -7.09
C ASP A 84 -4.14 8.88 -7.76
N THR A 85 -4.23 8.89 -9.09
CA THR A 85 -3.99 10.10 -9.90
C THR A 85 -5.09 11.14 -9.69
N ALA A 86 -6.33 10.72 -9.44
CA ALA A 86 -7.46 11.62 -9.20
C ALA A 86 -7.26 12.47 -7.94
N ARG A 87 -6.64 11.89 -6.91
CA ARG A 87 -6.31 12.60 -5.65
C ARG A 87 -4.84 12.98 -5.53
N ARG A 88 -4.05 12.82 -6.60
CA ARG A 88 -2.63 13.20 -6.70
C ARG A 88 -1.76 12.60 -5.60
N ARG A 89 -1.98 11.34 -5.24
CA ARG A 89 -1.18 10.67 -4.21
C ARG A 89 -0.69 9.31 -4.67
N ALA A 90 0.43 8.90 -4.10
CA ALA A 90 0.94 7.55 -4.25
C ALA A 90 1.43 7.00 -2.93
N VAL A 91 1.47 5.67 -2.81
CA VAL A 91 2.17 4.95 -1.75
C VAL A 91 3.36 4.26 -2.38
N VAL A 92 4.55 4.55 -1.88
CA VAL A 92 5.77 3.80 -2.23
C VAL A 92 6.00 2.70 -1.22
N PHE A 93 6.30 1.50 -1.71
CA PHE A 93 6.65 0.36 -0.89
C PHE A 93 8.15 0.10 -0.91
N GLY A 94 8.72 -0.21 0.25
CA GLY A 94 10.11 -0.61 0.40
C GLY A 94 10.43 -1.94 -0.29
N ARG A 95 11.66 -2.06 -0.78
CA ARG A 95 12.27 -3.33 -1.19
C ARG A 95 13.13 -3.83 -0.04
N GLN A 96 13.12 -5.14 0.22
CA GLN A 96 14.03 -5.75 1.20
C GLN A 96 15.48 -5.23 1.07
N PRO A 97 16.12 -4.78 2.16
CA PRO A 97 15.67 -4.91 3.57
C PRO A 97 14.69 -3.82 4.07
N GLY A 98 14.27 -2.87 3.23
CA GLY A 98 13.31 -1.83 3.59
C GLY A 98 11.88 -2.35 3.76
N PHE A 99 11.32 -2.18 4.97
CA PHE A 99 9.94 -2.53 5.32
C PHE A 99 9.14 -1.27 5.65
N PHE A 100 8.71 -0.55 4.62
CA PHE A 100 7.91 0.65 4.77
C PHE A 100 6.86 0.77 3.66
N ALA A 101 5.79 1.49 3.95
CA ALA A 101 4.86 2.00 2.97
C ALA A 101 4.57 3.47 3.31
N LEU A 102 4.99 4.37 2.41
CA LEU A 102 4.91 5.82 2.64
C LEU A 102 4.00 6.45 1.59
N ALA A 103 2.95 7.12 2.06
CA ALA A 103 2.09 7.93 1.22
C ALA A 103 2.72 9.32 1.00
N PHE A 104 2.65 9.82 -0.24
CA PHE A 104 3.16 11.15 -0.60
C PHE A 104 2.34 11.78 -1.74
N ASP A 105 2.39 13.11 -1.82
CA ASP A 105 1.74 13.88 -2.88
C ASP A 105 2.59 13.86 -4.17
N LEU A 106 1.95 13.58 -5.31
CA LEU A 106 2.59 13.50 -6.62
C LEU A 106 2.97 14.87 -7.20
N ALA A 107 2.48 15.96 -6.60
CA ALA A 107 2.77 17.34 -6.98
C ALA A 107 4.19 17.76 -6.65
N ASP A 108 4.59 17.48 -5.41
CA ASP A 108 5.75 18.07 -4.76
C ASP A 108 6.56 17.07 -3.92
N GLY A 109 6.05 15.84 -3.74
CA GLY A 109 6.73 14.80 -2.98
C GLY A 109 6.51 14.91 -1.46
N SER A 110 5.62 15.80 -1.03
CA SER A 110 5.33 16.01 0.39
C SER A 110 4.76 14.74 1.03
N PRO A 111 5.15 14.41 2.28
CA PRO A 111 4.63 13.23 2.97
C PRO A 111 3.15 13.40 3.33
N LEU A 112 2.36 12.39 3.03
CA LEU A 112 0.94 12.31 3.41
C LEU A 112 0.70 11.35 4.59
N GLY A 113 1.68 10.50 4.90
CA GLY A 113 1.65 9.58 6.04
C GLY A 113 2.40 8.28 5.79
N SER A 114 2.50 7.44 6.81
CA SER A 114 2.97 6.06 6.67
C SER A 114 1.83 5.10 6.92
N LEU A 115 1.79 4.01 6.17
CA LEU A 115 0.87 2.92 6.48
C LEU A 115 1.49 2.07 7.60
N PRO A 116 0.75 1.79 8.68
CA PRO A 116 1.24 0.95 9.74
C PRO A 116 1.47 -0.47 9.22
N LEU A 117 2.58 -1.06 9.64
CA LEU A 117 2.89 -2.46 9.45
C LEU A 117 2.94 -3.10 10.84
N PRO A 118 2.18 -4.18 11.10
CA PRO A 118 2.43 -5.01 12.27
C PRO A 118 3.89 -5.49 12.27
N GLU A 119 4.51 -5.59 13.45
CA GLU A 119 5.94 -5.90 13.60
C GLU A 119 6.34 -7.25 12.97
N ASP A 120 5.39 -8.18 12.84
CA ASP A 120 5.55 -9.52 12.27
C ASP A 120 5.17 -9.61 10.78
N ARG A 121 4.87 -8.48 10.13
CA ARG A 121 4.38 -8.44 8.75
C ARG A 121 5.12 -7.45 7.88
N HIS A 122 5.22 -7.80 6.60
CA HIS A 122 5.80 -6.93 5.58
C HIS A 122 4.88 -6.85 4.36
N PHE A 123 4.77 -5.69 3.71
CA PHE A 123 4.13 -5.64 2.40
C PHE A 123 4.97 -6.37 1.36
N PHE A 124 4.33 -7.12 0.46
CA PHE A 124 5.00 -7.71 -0.71
C PHE A 124 5.43 -6.69 -1.78
N GLY A 125 5.14 -5.42 -1.56
CA GLY A 125 5.66 -4.33 -2.36
C GLY A 125 4.68 -3.70 -3.35
N HIS A 126 3.46 -4.23 -3.49
CA HIS A 126 2.45 -3.69 -4.40
C HIS A 126 1.13 -3.41 -3.69
N GLY A 127 0.37 -2.45 -4.23
CA GLY A 127 -1.00 -2.20 -3.81
C GLY A 127 -1.80 -1.45 -4.86
N VAL A 128 -3.11 -1.36 -4.63
CA VAL A 128 -4.06 -0.68 -5.50
C VAL A 128 -5.09 0.06 -4.67
N PHE A 129 -5.44 1.28 -5.08
CA PHE A 129 -6.52 2.02 -4.44
C PHE A 129 -7.89 1.52 -4.95
N SER A 130 -8.90 1.55 -4.09
CA SER A 130 -10.29 1.44 -4.53
C SER A 130 -10.63 2.54 -5.53
N ALA A 131 -11.66 2.35 -6.35
CA ALA A 131 -12.05 3.32 -7.38
C ALA A 131 -12.37 4.71 -6.79
N ASP A 132 -12.93 4.76 -5.59
CA ASP A 132 -13.20 5.98 -4.83
C ASP A 132 -12.02 6.43 -3.95
N GLY A 133 -10.88 5.75 -4.01
CA GLY A 133 -9.68 6.03 -3.21
C GLY A 133 -9.87 5.87 -1.70
N ALA A 134 -11.01 5.42 -1.19
CA ALA A 134 -11.22 5.30 0.25
C ALA A 134 -10.32 4.22 0.89
N LEU A 135 -9.97 3.19 0.12
CA LEU A 135 -9.21 2.04 0.59
C LEU A 135 -7.95 1.84 -0.25
N LEU A 136 -6.90 1.34 0.40
CA LEU A 136 -5.73 0.75 -0.27
C LEU A 136 -5.73 -0.75 0.01
N TYR A 137 -5.67 -1.55 -1.03
CA TYR A 137 -5.44 -2.98 -0.94
C TYR A 137 -3.97 -3.26 -1.21
N ALA A 138 -3.28 -3.93 -0.29
CA ALA A 138 -1.89 -4.36 -0.46
C ALA A 138 -1.73 -5.73 0.18
N THR A 139 -1.04 -6.64 -0.49
CA THR A 139 -0.76 -7.96 0.08
C THR A 139 0.33 -7.85 1.13
N GLU A 140 0.09 -8.43 2.29
CA GLU A 140 1.04 -8.58 3.37
C GLU A 140 1.61 -10.01 3.38
N ASN A 141 2.84 -10.14 3.85
CA ASN A 141 3.50 -11.40 4.15
C ASN A 141 3.51 -11.57 5.66
N ASP A 142 2.83 -12.60 6.14
CA ASP A 142 3.06 -13.15 7.48
C ASP A 142 4.33 -14.00 7.39
N TRP A 143 5.45 -13.35 7.73
CA TRP A 143 6.78 -13.94 7.61
C TRP A 143 6.94 -15.15 8.54
N ALA A 144 6.39 -15.07 9.75
CA ALA A 144 6.51 -16.13 10.75
C ALA A 144 5.80 -17.42 10.32
N SER A 145 4.64 -17.31 9.67
CA SER A 145 3.90 -18.49 9.17
C SER A 145 4.15 -18.81 7.70
N GLY A 146 4.91 -17.98 6.97
CA GLY A 146 5.24 -18.17 5.56
C GLY A 146 4.02 -18.04 4.63
N ARG A 147 3.04 -17.21 4.98
CA ARG A 147 1.77 -17.07 4.24
C ARG A 147 1.56 -15.64 3.76
N GLY A 148 1.04 -15.51 2.53
CA GLY A 148 0.49 -14.25 2.08
C GLY A 148 -0.92 -14.01 2.63
N VAL A 149 -1.19 -12.77 3.02
CA VAL A 149 -2.48 -12.28 3.51
C VAL A 149 -2.84 -10.96 2.81
N LEU A 150 -4.12 -10.58 2.86
CA LEU A 150 -4.66 -9.33 2.29
C LEU A 150 -5.17 -8.42 3.41
#